data_AF-A0A368KSX8-F1
#
_entry.id   AF-A0A368KSX8-F1
#
_cell.length_a   1.000
_cell.length_b   1.000
_cell.length_c   1.000
_cell.angle_alpha   90.00
_cell.angle_beta   90.00
_cell.angle_gamma   90.00
#
_symmetry.space_group_name_H-M   'P 1'
#
loop_
_entity.id
_entity.type
_entity.pdbx_description
1 polymer ?
#
loop_
_entity_poly.entity_id
_entity_poly.type
_entity_poly.pdbx_seq_one_letter_code
_entity_poly.pdbx_strand_id
1 'polypeptide(L)'
;MNLSAPQLPRNIALPLMASCWLFLGITVGFTHLFVQFEESRIIIHYGSVVMDSYFDTHPFLWPVFLGITIWGGLLLTRPKVQVRSLFLYLGITGNLAVAWIAWTLVVAFVIHHSHVMRLEPNAPFL
;
A
#
# COMPACT_ATOMS: atom_id res chain seq x y z
N MET A 1 -41.27 8.13 0.57
CA MET A 1 -40.36 7.01 0.22
C MET A 1 -39.28 6.94 1.28
N ASN A 2 -39.24 5.86 2.06
CA ASN A 2 -38.25 5.68 3.12
C ASN A 2 -36.92 5.24 2.47
N LEU A 3 -36.08 6.19 2.10
CA LEU A 3 -34.77 5.96 1.46
C LEU A 3 -33.72 5.55 2.51
N SER A 4 -34.05 4.62 3.40
CA SER A 4 -33.05 4.02 4.28
C SER A 4 -32.06 3.25 3.40
N ALA A 5 -30.87 3.83 3.20
CA ALA A 5 -29.82 3.26 2.37
C ALA A 5 -29.63 1.77 2.68
N PRO A 6 -29.37 0.92 1.66
CA PRO A 6 -29.24 -0.52 1.85
C PRO A 6 -28.20 -0.82 2.93
N GLN A 7 -28.55 -1.72 3.86
CA GLN A 7 -27.72 -2.12 4.98
C GLN A 7 -27.35 -3.60 4.84
N LEU A 8 -26.08 -3.92 5.10
CA LEU A 8 -25.56 -5.27 5.08
C LEU A 8 -25.40 -5.78 6.52
N PRO A 9 -25.78 -7.03 6.84
CA PRO A 9 -25.48 -7.62 8.13
C PRO A 9 -23.96 -7.78 8.31
N ARG A 10 -23.48 -7.55 9.54
CA ARG A 10 -22.04 -7.61 9.87
C ARG A 10 -21.38 -8.93 9.47
N ASN A 11 -22.09 -10.05 9.58
CA ASN A 11 -21.54 -11.38 9.25
C ASN A 11 -21.09 -11.52 7.79
N ILE A 12 -21.64 -10.70 6.88
CA ILE A 12 -21.22 -10.65 5.48
C ILE A 12 -20.12 -9.59 5.27
N ALA A 13 -20.20 -8.46 5.97
CA ALA A 13 -19.20 -7.39 5.86
C ALA A 13 -17.85 -7.76 6.50
N LEU A 14 -17.86 -8.54 7.58
CA LEU A 14 -16.66 -8.92 8.33
C LEU A 14 -15.64 -9.72 7.50
N PRO A 15 -16.00 -10.82 6.79
CA PRO A 15 -15.03 -11.53 5.96
C PRO A 15 -14.47 -10.64 4.85
N LEU A 16 -15.29 -9.76 4.27
CA LEU A 16 -14.83 -8.81 3.24
C LEU A 16 -13.79 -7.83 3.78
N MET A 17 -14.05 -7.23 4.96
CA MET A 17 -13.08 -6.36 5.62
C MET A 17 -11.81 -7.09 6.03
N ALA A 18 -11.95 -8.32 6.55
CA ALA A 18 -10.81 -9.15 6.94
C ALA A 18 -9.90 -9.47 5.74
N SER A 19 -10.48 -9.78 4.58
CA SER A 19 -9.72 -9.96 3.34
C SER A 19 -8.97 -8.69 2.93
N CYS A 20 -9.60 -7.51 3.06
CA CYS A 20 -8.93 -6.24 2.79
C CYS A 20 -7.78 -5.96 3.76
N TRP A 21 -7.94 -6.23 5.05
CA TRP A 21 -6.86 -6.05 6.03
C TRP A 21 -5.71 -7.02 5.80
N LEU A 22 -6.00 -8.28 5.52
CA LEU A 22 -4.99 -9.28 5.19
C LEU A 22 -4.21 -8.87 3.94
N PHE A 23 -4.92 -8.47 2.88
CA PHE A 23 -4.28 -8.02 1.65
C PHE A 23 -3.38 -6.80 1.87
N LEU A 24 -3.89 -5.75 2.54
CA LEU A 24 -3.08 -4.58 2.87
C LEU A 24 -1.90 -4.91 3.77
N GLY A 25 -2.09 -5.78 4.77
CA GLY A 25 -1.03 -6.20 5.68
C GLY A 25 0.08 -6.94 4.93
N ILE A 26 -0.26 -7.77 3.96
CA ILE A 26 0.71 -8.42 3.06
C ILE A 26 1.42 -7.38 2.21
N THR A 27 0.71 -6.41 1.63
CA THR A 27 1.33 -5.34 0.83
C THR A 27 2.34 -4.56 1.67
N VAL A 28 1.94 -4.06 2.84
CA VAL A 28 2.83 -3.30 3.74
C VAL A 28 4.01 -4.15 4.20
N GLY A 29 3.77 -5.42 4.57
CA GLY A 29 4.83 -6.33 4.98
C GLY A 29 5.84 -6.62 3.86
N PHE A 30 5.37 -6.85 2.64
CA PHE A 30 6.23 -7.05 1.48
C PHE A 30 7.04 -5.79 1.15
N THR A 31 6.38 -4.62 1.16
CA THR A 31 7.03 -3.33 0.95
C THR A 31 8.09 -3.05 2.01
N HIS A 32 7.84 -3.39 3.28
CA HIS A 32 8.79 -3.24 4.37
C HIS A 32 10.02 -4.13 4.18
N LEU A 33 9.82 -5.41 3.84
CA LEU A 33 10.92 -6.33 3.54
C LEU A 33 11.74 -5.84 2.34
N PHE A 34 11.06 -5.46 1.25
CA PHE A 34 11.70 -4.91 0.06
C PHE A 34 12.58 -3.70 0.40
N VAL A 35 12.05 -2.74 1.18
CA VAL A 35 12.80 -1.58 1.65
C VAL A 35 14.02 -2.00 2.46
N GLN A 36 13.89 -2.87 3.47
CA GLN A 36 15.02 -3.30 4.29
C GLN A 36 16.14 -3.97 3.48
N PHE A 37 15.78 -4.84 2.52
CA PHE A 37 16.75 -5.52 1.67
C PHE A 37 17.46 -4.56 0.71
N GLU A 38 16.72 -3.62 0.11
CA GLU A 38 17.27 -2.71 -0.88
C GLU A 38 17.98 -1.52 -0.24
N GLU A 39 17.44 -0.89 0.80
CA GLU A 39 18.07 0.24 1.52
C GLU A 39 19.48 -0.13 1.97
N SER A 40 19.66 -1.33 2.52
CA SER A 40 20.97 -1.88 2.90
C SER A 40 21.97 -1.97 1.73
N ARG A 41 21.48 -2.19 0.49
CA ARG A 41 22.30 -2.20 -0.73
C ARG A 41 22.55 -0.81 -1.30
N ILE A 42 21.66 0.15 -1.04
CA ILE A 42 21.66 1.50 -1.62
C ILE A 42 22.46 2.49 -0.78
N ILE A 43 22.65 2.28 0.53
CA ILE A 43 23.48 3.16 1.39
C ILE A 43 24.91 3.35 0.86
N ILE A 44 25.37 2.47 -0.03
CA ILE A 44 26.71 2.53 -0.65
C ILE A 44 26.71 3.39 -1.94
N HIS A 45 25.55 3.71 -2.52
CA HIS A 45 25.43 4.29 -3.87
C HIS A 45 24.37 5.39 -3.94
N TYR A 46 24.75 6.60 -4.41
CA TYR A 46 23.80 7.69 -4.71
C TYR A 46 22.63 7.18 -5.56
N GLY A 47 21.45 7.12 -4.95
CA GLY A 47 20.20 6.69 -5.58
C GLY A 47 19.60 7.77 -6.45
N SER A 48 18.61 7.41 -7.28
CA SER A 48 17.82 8.41 -7.99
C SER A 48 16.84 9.10 -7.02
N VAL A 49 16.43 10.35 -7.33
CA VAL A 49 15.40 11.10 -6.58
C VAL A 49 14.11 10.30 -6.36
N VAL A 50 13.77 9.40 -7.30
CA VAL A 50 12.60 8.52 -7.20
C VAL A 50 12.77 7.46 -6.12
N MET A 51 13.98 6.94 -5.92
CA MET A 51 14.28 6.00 -4.84
C MET A 51 14.28 6.70 -3.49
N ASP A 52 14.94 7.85 -3.37
CA ASP A 52 14.99 8.60 -2.11
C ASP A 52 13.58 8.96 -1.63
N SER A 53 12.73 9.46 -2.53
CA SER A 53 11.33 9.75 -2.22
C SER A 53 10.53 8.52 -1.79
N TYR A 54 10.86 7.32 -2.29
CA TYR A 54 10.21 6.08 -1.86
C TYR A 54 10.60 5.68 -0.44
N PHE A 55 11.89 5.76 -0.09
CA PHE A 55 12.35 5.49 1.26
C PHE A 55 11.84 6.51 2.27
N ASP A 56 11.74 7.79 1.88
CA ASP A 56 11.16 8.84 2.72
C ASP A 56 9.66 8.65 2.97
N THR A 57 8.94 8.10 1.99
CA THR A 57 7.49 7.86 2.11
C THR A 57 7.14 6.54 2.79
N HIS A 58 8.09 5.60 2.88
CA HIS A 58 7.89 4.28 3.49
C HIS A 58 7.43 4.33 4.97
N PRO A 59 7.98 5.17 5.86
CA PRO A 59 7.53 5.27 7.26
C PRO A 59 6.03 5.58 7.41
N PHE A 60 5.41 6.21 6.41
CA PHE A 60 3.99 6.55 6.43
C PHE A 60 3.05 5.38 6.09
N LEU A 61 3.58 4.28 5.55
CA LEU A 61 2.79 3.07 5.23
C LEU A 61 2.08 2.50 6.46
N TRP A 62 2.81 2.36 7.56
CA TRP A 62 2.29 1.79 8.80
C TRP A 62 1.18 2.63 9.44
N PRO A 63 1.35 3.95 9.63
CA PRO A 63 0.27 4.82 10.08
C PRO A 63 -1.00 4.74 9.22
N VAL A 64 -0.84 4.69 7.90
CA VAL A 64 -1.98 4.64 6.99
C VAL A 64 -2.68 3.28 7.04
N PHE A 65 -1.92 2.18 7.11
CA PHE A 65 -2.46 0.84 7.33
C PHE A 65 -3.24 0.73 8.66
N LEU A 66 -2.67 1.27 9.74
CA LEU A 66 -3.33 1.31 11.05
C LEU A 66 -4.61 2.15 11.00
N GLY A 67 -4.57 3.31 10.32
CA GLY A 67 -5.74 4.16 10.11
C GLY A 67 -6.87 3.44 9.38
N ILE A 68 -6.56 2.71 8.31
CA ILE A 68 -7.54 1.90 7.57
C ILE A 68 -8.09 0.76 8.42
N THR A 69 -7.23 0.07 9.15
CA THR A 69 -7.63 -1.03 10.03
C THR A 69 -8.58 -0.54 11.14
N ILE A 70 -8.24 0.58 11.79
CA ILE A 70 -9.08 1.21 12.81
C ILE A 70 -10.41 1.65 12.21
N TRP A 71 -10.39 2.33 11.05
CA TRP A 71 -11.61 2.79 10.40
C TRP A 71 -12.53 1.64 9.98
N GLY A 72 -11.97 0.57 9.39
CA GLY A 72 -12.72 -0.64 9.07
C GLY A 72 -13.29 -1.31 10.33
N GLY A 73 -12.50 -1.36 11.41
CA GLY A 73 -12.92 -1.93 12.68
C GLY A 73 -14.09 -1.16 13.29
N LEU A 74 -14.03 0.18 13.23
CA LEU A 74 -15.12 1.07 13.66
C LEU A 74 -16.40 0.83 12.86
N LEU A 75 -16.31 0.60 11.54
CA LEU A 75 -17.49 0.27 10.71
C LEU A 75 -18.17 -1.04 11.15
N LEU A 76 -17.41 -2.00 11.68
CA LEU A 76 -17.91 -3.30 12.13
C LEU A 76 -18.42 -3.32 13.58
N THR A 77 -18.25 -2.23 14.35
CA THR A 77 -18.80 -2.14 15.72
C THR A 77 -20.33 -2.20 15.74
N ARG A 78 -20.97 -1.77 14.65
CA ARG A 78 -22.43 -1.80 14.50
C ARG A 78 -22.90 -3.15 13.96
N PRO A 79 -24.08 -3.65 14.39
CA PRO A 79 -24.62 -4.93 13.91
C PRO A 79 -25.01 -4.92 12.42
N LYS A 80 -25.26 -3.73 11.87
CA LYS A 80 -25.56 -3.50 10.46
C LYS A 80 -24.65 -2.40 9.92
N VAL A 81 -24.08 -2.63 8.74
CA VAL A 81 -23.17 -1.71 8.05
C VAL A 81 -23.89 -1.09 6.86
N GLN A 82 -23.79 0.23 6.69
CA GLN A 82 -24.35 0.87 5.50
C GLN A 82 -23.52 0.51 4.27
N VAL A 83 -24.19 0.05 3.22
CA VAL A 83 -23.55 -0.38 1.97
C VAL A 83 -22.72 0.76 1.36
N ARG A 84 -23.21 2.01 1.43
CA ARG A 84 -22.45 3.18 0.98
C ARG A 84 -21.12 3.35 1.70
N SER A 85 -21.10 3.21 3.03
CA SER A 85 -19.88 3.31 3.83
C SER A 85 -18.90 2.17 3.53
N LEU A 86 -19.44 0.97 3.28
CA LEU A 86 -18.64 -0.20 2.89
C LEU A 86 -17.97 0.02 1.53
N PHE A 87 -18.71 0.48 0.51
CA PHE A 87 -18.14 0.79 -0.80
C PHE A 87 -17.11 1.92 -0.75
N LEU A 88 -17.37 2.96 0.05
CA LEU A 88 -16.42 4.07 0.21
C LEU A 88 -15.12 3.57 0.86
N TYR A 89 -15.23 2.74 1.90
CA TYR A 89 -14.08 2.08 2.52
C TYR A 89 -13.28 1.23 1.53
N LEU A 90 -13.96 0.35 0.77
CA LEU A 90 -13.33 -0.52 -0.21
C LEU A 90 -12.69 0.29 -1.35
N GLY A 91 -13.35 1.34 -1.81
CA GLY A 91 -12.85 2.21 -2.86
C GLY A 91 -11.58 2.95 -2.43
N ILE A 92 -11.56 3.54 -1.24
CA ILE A 92 -10.37 4.23 -0.72
C ILE A 92 -9.23 3.22 -0.50
N THR A 93 -9.53 2.11 0.17
CA THR A 93 -8.54 1.06 0.47
C THR A 93 -7.95 0.46 -0.80
N GLY A 94 -8.79 0.15 -1.79
CA GLY A 94 -8.37 -0.42 -3.06
C GLY A 94 -7.52 0.53 -3.89
N ASN A 95 -7.94 1.79 -4.06
CA ASN A 95 -7.17 2.79 -4.80
C ASN A 95 -5.79 3.01 -4.18
N LEU A 96 -5.75 3.07 -2.86
CA LEU A 96 -4.51 3.26 -2.13
C LEU A 96 -3.57 2.05 -2.27
N ALA A 97 -4.09 0.83 -2.20
CA ALA A 97 -3.31 -0.37 -2.45
C ALA A 97 -2.76 -0.41 -3.88
N VAL A 98 -3.57 -0.05 -4.89
CA VAL A 98 -3.15 0.02 -6.29
C VAL A 98 -2.06 1.08 -6.48
N ALA A 99 -2.25 2.28 -5.92
CA ALA A 99 -1.24 3.33 -5.97
C ALA A 99 0.09 2.88 -5.36
N TRP A 100 0.05 2.16 -4.23
CA TRP A 100 1.26 1.62 -3.61
C TRP A 100 1.95 0.53 -4.41
N ILE A 101 1.18 -0.40 -4.98
CA ILE A 101 1.73 -1.44 -5.85
C ILE A 101 2.41 -0.80 -7.06
N ALA A 102 1.75 0.17 -7.70
CA ALA A 102 2.32 0.90 -8.83
C ALA A 102 3.61 1.63 -8.44
N TRP A 103 3.62 2.33 -7.30
CA TRP A 103 4.81 3.03 -6.80
C TRP A 103 5.97 2.07 -6.51
N THR A 104 5.68 0.91 -5.89
CA THR A 104 6.66 -0.16 -5.63
C THR A 104 7.26 -0.70 -6.93
N LEU A 105 6.43 -0.93 -7.96
CA LEU A 105 6.89 -1.41 -9.27
C LEU A 105 7.78 -0.40 -9.98
N VAL A 106 7.42 0.89 -9.93
CA VAL A 106 8.26 1.97 -10.49
C VAL A 106 9.63 1.97 -9.84
N VAL A 107 9.70 1.86 -8.51
CA VAL A 107 10.97 1.86 -7.78
C VAL A 107 11.78 0.60 -8.05
N ALA A 108 11.15 -0.57 -8.08
CA ALA A 108 11.81 -1.82 -8.47
C ALA A 108 12.39 -1.73 -9.90
N PHE A 109 11.66 -1.12 -10.83
CA PHE A 109 12.14 -0.87 -12.19
C PHE A 109 13.35 0.08 -12.20
N VAL A 110 13.29 1.19 -11.46
CA VAL A 110 14.40 2.16 -11.36
C VAL A 110 15.65 1.52 -10.75
N ILE A 111 15.49 0.70 -9.71
CA ILE A 111 16.59 -0.08 -9.12
C ILE A 111 17.22 -1.00 -10.17
N HIS A 112 16.39 -1.79 -10.87
CA HIS A 112 16.87 -2.73 -11.87
C HIS A 112 17.56 -2.01 -13.03
N HIS A 113 16.96 -0.95 -13.57
CA HIS A 113 17.53 -0.16 -14.66
C HIS A 113 18.86 0.49 -14.27
N SER A 114 18.95 1.06 -13.07
CA SER A 114 20.21 1.63 -12.56
C SER A 114 21.30 0.57 -12.40
N HIS A 115 20.94 -0.63 -11.96
CA HIS A 115 21.86 -1.76 -11.86
C HIS A 115 22.36 -2.22 -13.24
N VAL A 116 21.47 -2.33 -14.24
CA VAL A 116 21.82 -2.71 -15.61
C VAL A 116 22.76 -1.69 -16.26
N MET A 117 22.44 -0.39 -16.16
CA MET A 117 23.29 0.68 -16.71
C MET A 117 24.70 0.69 -16.13
N ARG A 118 24.88 0.28 -14.86
CA ARG A 118 26.20 0.18 -14.22
C ARG A 118 27.03 -1.01 -14.66
N LEU A 119 26.41 -2.04 -15.24
CA LEU A 119 27.11 -3.20 -15.79
C LEU A 119 27.60 -2.98 -17.22
N GLU A 120 27.18 -1.87 -17.87
CA GLU A 120 27.69 -1.50 -19.19
C GLU A 120 29.06 -0.83 -19.08
N PRO A 121 30.11 -1.35 -19.76
CA PRO A 121 31.49 -0.87 -19.63
C PRO A 121 31.73 0.56 -20.16
N ASN A 122 30.73 1.17 -20.79
CA ASN A 122 30.80 2.50 -21.40
C ASN A 122 29.82 3.52 -20.77
N ALA A 123 29.16 3.19 -19.65
CA ALA A 123 28.22 4.10 -19.04
C ALA A 123 28.96 5.38 -18.56
N PRO A 124 28.63 6.57 -19.12
CA PRO A 124 29.27 7.81 -18.70
C PRO A 124 28.90 8.05 -17.23
N PHE A 125 29.92 8.22 -16.41
CA PHE A 125 29.82 8.46 -14.96
C PHE A 125 28.75 9.51 -14.67
N LEU A 126 27.69 9.08 -13.97
CA LEU A 126 26.74 9.96 -13.28
C LEU A 126 27.39 10.50 -12.01
#